data_AF-A0AA36MUE6-F1
#
_entry.id   AF-A0AA36MUE6-F1
#
_cell.length_a   1.000
_cell.length_b   1.000
_cell.length_c   1.000
_cell.angle_alpha   90.00
_cell.angle_beta   90.00
_cell.angle_gamma   90.00
#
_symmetry.space_group_name_H-M   'P 1'
#
loop_
_entity.id
_entity.type
_entity.pdbx_description
1 polymer ?
#
loop_
_entity_poly.entity_id
_entity_poly.type
_entity_poly.pdbx_seq_one_letter_code
_entity_poly.pdbx_strand_id
1 'polypeptide(L)'
;MRRVSVRLPSGQLRPVQLEKEKPLQEQLEKICRLNNVSYDEDENFKVLVVKCWLAGLEFRVVLGSESDFEALPRRTTYHLCHGNEVAKLQLQHIAEAEDFRMLRVTLQVLLQSIKDNASFAEEVINQRGIEQLLEALCVWTPSEDSELSPAPNEGEVWELCALAVAELLHYELAEKVCQENESEIFRQEGFSRSWCA
;
A
#
# COMPACT_ATOMS: atom_id res chain seq x y z
N MET A 1 8.08 20.43 -11.12
CA MET A 1 8.69 20.50 -9.77
C MET A 1 7.66 21.05 -8.78
N ARG A 2 7.30 20.29 -7.73
CA ARG A 2 6.25 20.67 -6.77
C ARG A 2 6.82 20.72 -5.35
N ARG A 3 6.52 21.78 -4.61
CA ARG A 3 6.85 21.88 -3.18
C ARG A 3 5.70 21.32 -2.36
N VAL A 4 5.99 20.37 -1.51
CA VAL A 4 5.03 19.70 -0.63
C VAL A 4 5.50 19.77 0.82
N SER A 5 4.60 19.52 1.77
CA SER A 5 4.96 19.35 3.17
C SER A 5 4.86 17.88 3.54
N VAL A 6 5.97 17.30 4.02
CA VAL A 6 6.04 15.91 4.50
C VAL A 6 6.16 15.94 6.01
N ARG A 7 5.28 15.24 6.70
CA ARG A 7 5.40 14.96 8.13
C ARG A 7 6.23 13.70 8.31
N LEU A 8 7.35 13.84 9.02
CA LEU A 8 8.25 12.75 9.37
C LEU A 8 7.68 11.89 10.52
N PRO A 9 8.22 10.68 10.77
CA PRO A 9 7.84 9.87 11.93
C PRO A 9 8.01 10.59 13.28
N SER A 10 8.96 11.52 13.38
CA SER A 10 9.15 12.37 14.57
C SER A 10 8.02 13.39 14.80
N GLY A 11 7.04 13.48 13.90
CA GLY A 11 5.97 14.48 13.92
C GLY A 11 6.38 15.82 13.29
N GLN A 12 7.66 16.02 12.97
CA GLN A 12 8.16 17.25 12.36
C GLN A 12 7.66 17.40 10.92
N LEU A 13 7.20 18.60 10.56
CA LEU A 13 6.85 18.97 9.20
C LEU A 13 8.08 19.52 8.46
N ARG A 14 8.36 18.97 7.28
CA ARG A 14 9.47 19.39 6.42
C ARG A 14 8.97 19.76 5.03
N PRO A 15 9.34 20.94 4.50
CA PRO A 15 9.10 21.23 3.10
C PRO A 15 10.03 20.37 2.25
N VAL A 16 9.47 19.65 1.29
CA VAL A 16 10.19 18.80 0.35
C VAL A 16 9.85 19.25 -1.07
N GLN A 17 10.82 19.15 -1.96
CA GLN A 17 10.63 19.38 -3.38
C GLN A 17 10.64 18.04 -4.10
N LEU A 18 9.51 17.69 -4.69
CA LEU A 18 9.35 16.47 -5.48
C LEU A 18 9.55 16.80 -6.97
N GLU A 19 10.32 15.94 -7.63
CA GLU A 19 10.80 16.03 -9.00
C GLU A 19 10.11 14.95 -9.84
N LYS A 20 9.11 15.34 -10.66
CA LYS A 20 8.25 14.48 -11.51
C LYS A 20 8.98 13.61 -12.57
N GLU A 21 10.29 13.60 -12.55
CA GLU A 21 11.10 12.84 -13.51
C GLU A 21 11.91 11.76 -12.78
N LYS A 22 11.79 11.67 -11.45
CA LYS A 22 12.55 10.74 -10.62
C LYS A 22 11.63 9.72 -9.95
N PRO A 23 12.03 8.45 -9.85
CA PRO A 23 11.27 7.46 -9.11
C PRO A 23 10.94 7.93 -7.69
N LEU A 24 9.72 7.66 -7.22
CA LEU A 24 9.29 8.08 -5.88
C LEU A 24 10.17 7.46 -4.78
N GLN A 25 10.64 6.23 -4.99
CA GLN A 25 11.52 5.51 -4.09
C GLN A 25 12.86 6.23 -3.87
N GLU A 26 13.51 6.70 -4.94
CA GLU A 26 14.76 7.49 -4.84
C GLU A 26 14.54 8.80 -4.08
N GLN A 27 13.39 9.44 -4.30
CA GLN A 27 13.02 10.67 -3.61
C GLN A 27 12.74 10.42 -2.12
N LEU A 28 12.11 9.29 -1.79
CA LEU A 28 11.87 8.84 -0.42
C LEU A 28 13.16 8.59 0.35
N GLU A 29 14.08 7.86 -0.25
CA GLU A 29 15.41 7.60 0.32
C GLU A 29 16.14 8.92 0.58
N LYS A 30 16.10 9.87 -0.36
CA LYS A 30 16.68 11.21 -0.20
C LYS A 30 16.02 11.98 0.95
N ILE A 31 14.69 11.94 1.08
CA ILE A 31 13.96 12.59 2.18
C ILE A 31 14.42 11.99 3.51
N CYS A 32 14.55 10.67 3.60
CA CYS A 32 14.97 10.00 4.83
C CYS A 32 16.41 10.37 5.21
N ARG A 33 17.34 10.29 4.26
CA ARG A 33 18.75 10.69 4.43
C ARG A 33 18.90 12.13 4.91
N LEU A 34 18.18 13.08 4.31
CA LEU A 34 18.24 14.50 4.68
C LEU A 34 17.67 14.80 6.08
N ASN A 35 16.88 13.88 6.64
CA ASN A 35 16.20 14.07 7.91
C ASN A 35 16.68 13.09 9.00
N ASN A 36 17.79 12.37 8.77
CA ASN A 36 18.32 11.35 9.68
C ASN A 36 17.26 10.31 10.08
N VAL A 37 16.39 9.94 9.14
CA VAL A 37 15.41 8.85 9.30
C VAL A 37 16.00 7.63 8.63
N SER A 38 15.97 6.47 9.29
CA SER A 38 16.40 5.22 8.65
C SER A 38 15.51 4.91 7.46
N TYR A 39 16.14 4.64 6.32
CA TYR A 39 15.52 4.08 5.13
C TYR A 39 16.16 2.70 4.95
N ASP A 40 15.46 1.69 5.43
CA ASP A 40 15.90 0.31 5.38
C ASP A 40 14.86 -0.45 4.57
N GLU A 41 15.25 -1.01 3.43
CA GLU A 41 14.33 -1.66 2.50
C GLU A 41 13.83 -3.01 3.07
N ASP A 42 14.59 -3.63 3.96
CA ASP A 42 14.29 -4.99 4.45
C ASP A 42 13.38 -5.01 5.69
N GLU A 43 13.54 -4.09 6.65
CA GLU A 43 12.76 -4.09 7.89
C GLU A 43 11.88 -2.86 8.11
N ASN A 44 12.18 -1.73 7.46
CA ASN A 44 11.56 -0.44 7.76
C ASN A 44 11.26 0.40 6.52
N PHE A 45 10.85 -0.23 5.42
CA PHE A 45 10.59 0.49 4.18
C PHE A 45 9.56 1.60 4.42
N LYS A 46 9.79 2.74 3.76
CA LYS A 46 9.01 3.95 3.98
C LYS A 46 8.06 4.17 2.84
N VAL A 47 6.83 4.53 3.18
CA VAL A 47 5.81 4.94 2.23
C VAL A 47 5.40 6.38 2.51
N LEU A 48 5.05 7.11 1.45
CA LEU A 48 4.32 8.35 1.57
C LEU A 48 2.84 8.06 1.56
N VAL A 49 2.13 8.53 2.57
CA VAL A 49 0.68 8.42 2.64
C VAL A 49 0.00 9.77 2.68
N VAL A 50 -1.21 9.81 2.15
CA VAL A 50 -2.16 10.90 2.38
C VAL A 50 -3.25 10.42 3.32
N LYS A 51 -3.53 11.25 4.32
CA LYS A 51 -4.66 11.04 5.20
C LYS A 51 -5.93 11.59 4.56
N CYS A 52 -6.94 10.74 4.41
CA CYS A 52 -8.29 11.16 4.04
C CYS A 52 -9.28 10.73 5.13
N TRP A 53 -10.39 11.45 5.22
CA TRP A 53 -11.43 11.20 6.20
C TRP A 53 -12.71 10.81 5.49
N LEU A 54 -13.27 9.66 5.83
CA LEU A 54 -14.56 9.23 5.33
C LEU A 54 -15.35 8.54 6.44
N ALA A 55 -16.62 8.92 6.60
CA ALA A 55 -17.50 8.37 7.64
C ALA A 55 -16.91 8.44 9.07
N GLY A 56 -16.09 9.45 9.37
CA GLY A 56 -15.45 9.63 10.69
C GLY A 56 -14.18 8.82 10.91
N LEU A 57 -13.75 7.99 9.94
CA LEU A 57 -12.50 7.23 10.00
C LEU A 57 -11.39 7.89 9.18
N GLU A 58 -10.15 7.79 9.70
CA GLU A 58 -8.94 8.20 9.01
C GLU A 58 -8.41 7.05 8.15
N PHE A 59 -8.37 7.25 6.84
CA PHE A 59 -7.76 6.35 5.88
C PHE A 59 -6.39 6.87 5.45
N ARG A 60 -5.47 5.95 5.17
CA ARG A 60 -4.13 6.25 4.69
C ARG A 60 -3.95 5.63 3.32
N VAL A 61 -3.93 6.46 2.29
CA VAL A 61 -3.69 6.03 0.91
C VAL A 61 -2.19 6.08 0.66
N VAL A 62 -1.59 4.94 0.31
CA VAL A 62 -0.19 4.87 -0.10
C VAL A 62 -0.07 5.49 -1.48
N LEU A 63 0.93 6.34 -1.67
CA LEU A 63 1.29 6.88 -2.97
C LEU A 63 2.41 6.05 -3.54
N GLY A 64 2.25 5.66 -4.79
CA GLY A 64 3.23 4.82 -5.45
C GLY A 64 3.73 5.40 -6.77
N SER A 65 3.02 6.37 -7.33
CA SER A 65 3.43 7.06 -8.53
C SER A 65 3.41 8.58 -8.40
N GLU A 66 4.11 9.24 -9.32
CA GLU A 66 4.13 10.70 -9.32
C GLU A 66 2.83 11.33 -9.85
N SER A 67 2.07 10.57 -10.64
CA SER A 67 0.70 10.90 -11.07
C SER A 67 -0.23 11.11 -9.87
N ASP A 68 -0.01 10.37 -8.79
CA ASP A 68 -0.83 10.49 -7.57
C ASP A 68 -0.64 11.87 -6.93
N PHE A 69 0.54 12.50 -7.07
CA PHE A 69 0.74 13.86 -6.58
C PHE A 69 -0.10 14.88 -7.35
N GLU A 70 -0.30 14.72 -8.65
CA GLU A 70 -1.09 15.65 -9.47
C GLU A 70 -2.58 15.56 -9.17
N ALA A 71 -3.08 14.38 -8.81
CA ALA A 71 -4.47 14.16 -8.39
C ALA A 71 -4.79 14.82 -7.04
N LEU A 72 -3.77 15.08 -6.21
CA LEU A 72 -3.97 15.56 -4.84
C LEU A 72 -4.01 17.10 -4.71
N PRO A 73 -4.88 17.66 -3.84
CA PRO A 73 -4.98 19.09 -3.61
C PRO A 73 -3.64 19.77 -3.31
N ARG A 74 -3.46 21.01 -3.79
CA ARG A 74 -2.19 21.78 -3.65
C ARG A 74 -1.73 21.97 -2.18
N ARG A 75 -2.63 21.85 -1.21
CA ARG A 75 -2.35 22.02 0.23
C ARG A 75 -2.49 20.71 1.02
N THR A 76 -2.00 19.62 0.47
CA THR A 76 -2.01 18.32 1.16
C THR A 76 -0.71 18.12 1.92
N THR A 77 -0.82 17.68 3.18
CA THR A 77 0.33 17.21 3.96
C THR A 77 0.48 15.72 3.73
N TYR A 78 1.67 15.31 3.31
CA TYR A 78 2.02 13.90 3.18
C TYR A 78 2.63 13.41 4.48
N HIS A 79 2.49 12.13 4.75
CA HIS A 79 3.05 11.50 5.94
C HIS A 79 4.02 10.42 5.50
N LEU A 80 5.25 10.50 6.02
CA LEU A 80 6.23 9.44 5.86
C LEU A 80 5.96 8.41 6.95
N CYS A 81 5.50 7.22 6.55
CA CYS A 81 5.13 6.13 7.46
C CYS A 81 5.96 4.89 7.16
N HIS A 82 6.00 3.96 8.12
CA HIS A 82 6.50 2.61 7.85
C HIS A 82 5.43 1.86 7.05
N GLY A 83 5.82 1.18 5.98
CA GLY A 83 4.88 0.49 5.11
C GLY A 83 4.17 -0.67 5.82
N ASN A 84 4.89 -1.43 6.65
CA ASN A 84 4.33 -2.50 7.48
C ASN A 84 3.22 -2.04 8.42
N GLU A 85 3.38 -0.89 9.08
CA GLU A 85 2.36 -0.29 9.94
C GLU A 85 1.11 0.11 9.14
N VAL A 86 1.30 0.62 7.93
CA VAL A 86 0.19 1.01 7.05
C VAL A 86 -0.56 -0.21 6.54
N ALA A 87 0.15 -1.26 6.10
CA ALA A 87 -0.45 -2.50 5.64
C ALA A 87 -1.25 -3.17 6.76
N LYS A 88 -0.64 -3.28 7.95
CA LYS A 88 -1.30 -3.82 9.15
C LYS A 88 -2.58 -3.06 9.49
N LEU A 89 -2.52 -1.73 9.48
CA LEU A 89 -3.68 -0.88 9.79
C LEU A 89 -4.81 -1.05 8.76
N GLN A 90 -4.47 -1.12 7.46
CA GLN A 90 -5.47 -1.32 6.41
C GLN A 90 -6.14 -2.70 6.52
N LEU A 91 -5.37 -3.76 6.76
CA LEU A 91 -5.90 -5.11 6.97
C LEU A 91 -6.78 -5.18 8.23
N GLN A 92 -6.37 -4.53 9.32
CA GLN A 92 -7.18 -4.43 10.53
C GLN A 92 -8.51 -3.72 10.28
N HIS A 93 -8.52 -2.60 9.56
CA HIS A 93 -9.75 -1.90 9.20
C HIS A 93 -10.70 -2.75 8.33
N ILE A 94 -10.18 -3.65 7.50
CA ILE A 94 -10.99 -4.59 6.72
C ILE A 94 -11.63 -5.63 7.63
N ALA A 95 -10.85 -6.21 8.54
CA ALA A 95 -11.33 -7.22 9.49
C ALA A 95 -12.36 -6.64 10.49
N GLU A 96 -12.21 -5.38 10.88
CA GLU A 96 -13.05 -4.69 11.87
C GLU A 96 -14.17 -3.86 11.24
N ALA A 97 -14.36 -3.89 9.92
CA ALA A 97 -15.36 -3.08 9.26
C ALA A 97 -16.77 -3.42 9.76
N GLU A 98 -17.48 -2.43 10.33
CA GLU A 98 -18.82 -2.66 10.91
C GLU A 98 -19.96 -2.53 9.87
N ASP A 99 -19.68 -1.92 8.72
CA ASP A 99 -20.66 -1.75 7.64
C ASP A 99 -20.04 -1.88 6.23
N PHE A 100 -20.91 -2.13 5.25
CA PHE A 100 -20.53 -2.29 3.84
C PHE A 100 -19.79 -1.07 3.26
N ARG A 101 -20.12 0.14 3.69
CA ARG A 101 -19.50 1.36 3.16
C ARG A 101 -18.06 1.46 3.65
N MET A 102 -17.82 1.14 4.92
CA MET A 102 -16.50 1.10 5.53
C MET A 102 -15.63 0.02 4.88
N LEU A 103 -16.15 -1.20 4.75
CA LEU A 103 -15.45 -2.30 4.09
C LEU A 103 -15.07 -1.96 2.65
N ARG A 104 -16.04 -1.46 1.87
CA ARG A 104 -15.83 -1.05 0.47
C ARG A 104 -14.74 0.01 0.32
N VAL A 105 -14.76 1.03 1.17
CA VAL A 105 -13.78 2.12 1.11
C VAL A 105 -12.40 1.62 1.51
N THR A 106 -12.32 0.78 2.54
CA THR A 106 -11.05 0.20 2.97
C THR A 106 -10.44 -0.67 1.88
N LEU A 107 -11.26 -1.51 1.23
CA LEU A 107 -10.85 -2.32 0.08
C LEU A 107 -10.40 -1.45 -1.11
N GLN A 108 -11.11 -0.37 -1.42
CA GLN A 108 -10.70 0.58 -2.47
C GLN A 108 -9.35 1.22 -2.16
N VAL A 109 -9.14 1.65 -0.91
CA VAL A 109 -7.88 2.25 -0.46
C VAL A 109 -6.73 1.24 -0.54
N LEU A 110 -6.97 0.00 -0.11
CA LEU A 110 -5.99 -1.09 -0.19
C LEU A 110 -5.65 -1.41 -1.64
N LEU A 111 -6.66 -1.64 -2.50
CA LEU A 111 -6.48 -1.94 -3.91
C LEU A 111 -5.67 -0.86 -4.64
N GLN A 112 -5.99 0.41 -4.38
CA GLN A 112 -5.24 1.54 -4.94
C GLN A 112 -3.78 1.52 -4.45
N SER A 113 -3.58 1.33 -3.14
CA SER A 113 -2.25 1.31 -2.51
C SER A 113 -1.37 0.18 -3.06
N ILE A 114 -1.94 -1.00 -3.30
CA ILE A 114 -1.25 -2.17 -3.89
C ILE A 114 -0.85 -1.87 -5.34
N LYS A 115 -1.78 -1.34 -6.15
CA LYS A 115 -1.53 -1.03 -7.57
C LYS A 115 -0.46 0.03 -7.77
N ASP A 116 -0.42 1.00 -6.87
CA ASP A 116 0.51 2.11 -7.02
C ASP A 116 1.91 1.72 -6.52
N ASN A 117 2.02 0.85 -5.51
CA ASN A 117 3.29 0.61 -4.80
C ASN A 117 3.59 -0.89 -4.61
N ALA A 118 4.55 -1.42 -5.38
CA ALA A 118 4.95 -2.82 -5.35
C ALA A 118 5.49 -3.29 -3.99
N SER A 119 6.37 -2.52 -3.34
CA SER A 119 6.89 -2.86 -2.01
C SER A 119 5.78 -2.91 -0.95
N PHE A 120 4.74 -2.06 -1.10
CA PHE A 120 3.55 -2.15 -0.26
C PHE A 120 2.71 -3.40 -0.54
N ALA A 121 2.60 -3.82 -1.80
CA ALA A 121 1.93 -5.07 -2.17
C ALA A 121 2.63 -6.28 -1.54
N GLU A 122 3.96 -6.35 -1.64
CA GLU A 122 4.79 -7.39 -1.01
C GLU A 122 4.58 -7.43 0.51
N GLU A 123 4.52 -6.27 1.17
CA GLU A 123 4.26 -6.19 2.60
C GLU A 123 2.86 -6.73 2.97
N VAL A 124 1.85 -6.43 2.16
CA VAL A 124 0.50 -6.99 2.35
C VAL A 124 0.53 -8.52 2.20
N ILE A 125 1.30 -9.07 1.26
CA ILE A 125 1.50 -10.52 1.09
C ILE A 125 2.20 -11.11 2.33
N ASN A 126 3.28 -10.49 2.80
CA ASN A 126 4.04 -10.92 3.98
C ASN A 126 3.19 -10.97 5.25
N GLN A 127 2.18 -10.11 5.34
CA GLN A 127 1.22 -10.09 6.45
C GLN A 127 0.05 -11.07 6.25
N ARG A 128 0.11 -12.02 5.30
CA ARG A 128 -1.00 -12.94 4.97
C ARG A 128 -2.27 -12.20 4.53
N GLY A 129 -2.08 -11.10 3.81
CA GLY A 129 -3.18 -10.24 3.37
C GLY A 129 -4.16 -10.97 2.46
N ILE A 130 -3.71 -11.90 1.63
CA ILE A 130 -4.60 -12.70 0.76
C ILE A 130 -5.57 -13.52 1.62
N GLU A 131 -5.09 -14.27 2.62
CA GLU A 131 -5.98 -15.06 3.48
C GLU A 131 -6.89 -14.18 4.31
N GLN A 132 -6.39 -13.07 4.86
CA GLN A 132 -7.21 -12.13 5.62
C GLN A 132 -8.33 -11.50 4.77
N LEU A 133 -8.07 -11.19 3.50
CA LEU A 133 -9.07 -10.68 2.57
C LEU A 133 -10.16 -11.72 2.29
N LEU A 134 -9.77 -12.98 2.09
CA LEU A 134 -10.71 -14.08 1.88
C LEU A 134 -11.53 -14.37 3.14
N GLU A 135 -10.90 -14.39 4.31
CA GLU A 135 -11.58 -14.56 5.61
C GLU A 135 -12.57 -13.44 5.87
N ALA A 136 -12.19 -12.18 5.62
CA ALA A 136 -13.08 -11.04 5.74
C ALA A 136 -14.34 -11.21 4.86
N LEU A 137 -14.21 -11.67 3.62
CA LEU A 137 -15.39 -11.94 2.78
C LEU A 137 -16.24 -13.11 3.27
N CYS A 138 -15.63 -14.15 3.85
CA CYS A 138 -16.36 -15.36 4.26
C CYS A 138 -17.12 -15.18 5.58
N VAL A 139 -16.61 -14.32 6.47
CA VAL A 139 -17.16 -14.13 7.82
C VAL A 139 -18.17 -12.99 7.87
N TRP A 140 -18.09 -12.04 6.93
CA TRP A 140 -18.88 -10.83 7.01
C TRP A 140 -20.34 -11.06 6.59
N THR A 141 -21.22 -11.18 7.58
CA THR A 141 -22.66 -11.06 7.39
C THR A 141 -23.10 -9.65 7.79
N PRO A 142 -23.86 -8.93 6.94
CA PRO A 142 -24.41 -7.64 7.34
C PRO A 142 -25.18 -7.77 8.65
N SER A 143 -24.93 -6.86 9.58
CA SER A 143 -25.69 -6.81 10.83
C SER A 143 -27.18 -6.68 10.51
N GLU A 144 -27.98 -7.59 11.07
CA GLU A 144 -29.42 -7.72 10.81
C GLU A 144 -30.21 -6.45 11.16
N ASP A 145 -29.61 -5.51 11.89
CA ASP A 145 -30.22 -4.22 12.28
C ASP A 145 -30.21 -3.14 11.18
N SER A 146 -29.69 -3.43 9.99
CA SER A 146 -29.64 -2.46 8.88
C SER A 146 -30.94 -2.44 8.06
N GLU A 147 -32.07 -2.12 8.68
CA GLU A 147 -33.40 -2.00 8.03
C GLU A 147 -33.52 -0.77 7.09
N LEU A 148 -32.42 -0.04 6.82
CA LEU A 148 -32.41 1.19 6.03
C LEU A 148 -31.35 1.21 4.93
N SER A 149 -31.28 0.16 4.10
CA SER A 149 -31.08 0.28 2.64
C SER A 149 -31.04 -1.10 1.98
N PRO A 150 -31.76 -1.31 0.85
CA PRO A 150 -31.62 -2.55 0.07
C PRO A 150 -30.19 -2.64 -0.49
N ALA A 151 -29.53 -3.78 -0.36
CA ALA A 151 -28.14 -4.05 -0.77
C ALA A 151 -27.83 -3.68 -2.24
N PRO A 152 -27.13 -2.56 -2.53
CA PRO A 152 -26.61 -2.25 -3.86
C PRO A 152 -25.09 -2.45 -3.93
N ASN A 153 -24.44 -2.78 -2.80
CA ASN A 153 -22.98 -2.63 -2.63
C ASN A 153 -22.27 -3.95 -2.29
N GLU A 154 -23.01 -5.04 -2.07
CA GLU A 154 -22.39 -6.33 -1.77
C GLU A 154 -21.56 -6.82 -2.97
N GLY A 155 -22.14 -6.81 -4.18
CA GLY A 155 -21.41 -7.17 -5.40
C GLY A 155 -20.16 -6.33 -5.65
N GLU A 156 -20.19 -5.03 -5.31
CA GLU A 156 -19.02 -4.14 -5.42
C GLU A 156 -17.92 -4.53 -4.42
N VAL A 157 -18.27 -4.93 -3.19
CA VAL A 157 -17.30 -5.40 -2.18
C VAL A 157 -16.63 -6.70 -2.61
N TRP A 158 -17.40 -7.66 -3.12
CA TRP A 158 -16.85 -8.91 -3.68
C TRP A 158 -15.93 -8.64 -4.87
N GLU A 159 -16.32 -7.73 -5.77
CA GLU A 159 -15.50 -7.34 -6.91
C GLU A 159 -14.19 -6.68 -6.48
N LEU A 160 -14.24 -5.71 -5.57
CA LEU A 160 -13.05 -5.02 -5.06
C LEU A 160 -12.08 -5.98 -4.37
N CYS A 161 -12.60 -6.92 -3.57
CA CYS A 161 -11.77 -7.90 -2.91
C CYS A 161 -11.19 -8.91 -3.90
N ALA A 162 -11.96 -9.38 -4.89
CA ALA A 162 -11.44 -10.24 -5.95
C ALA A 162 -10.33 -9.56 -6.76
N LEU A 163 -10.48 -8.26 -7.06
CA LEU A 163 -9.46 -7.46 -7.72
C LEU A 163 -8.21 -7.31 -6.85
N ALA A 164 -8.36 -7.04 -5.55
CA ALA A 164 -7.22 -6.94 -4.62
C ALA A 164 -6.45 -8.26 -4.50
N VAL A 165 -7.17 -9.39 -4.37
CA VAL A 165 -6.55 -10.72 -4.34
C VAL A 165 -5.85 -11.04 -5.66
N ALA A 166 -6.47 -10.76 -6.80
CA ALA A 166 -5.86 -10.99 -8.11
C ALA A 166 -4.57 -10.18 -8.30
N GLU A 167 -4.57 -8.93 -7.84
CA GLU A 167 -3.39 -8.06 -7.87
C GLU A 167 -2.26 -8.61 -6.99
N LEU A 168 -2.55 -9.01 -5.74
CA LEU A 168 -1.55 -9.59 -4.85
C LEU A 168 -0.98 -10.91 -5.39
N LEU A 169 -1.82 -11.77 -5.97
CA LEU A 169 -1.37 -12.99 -6.64
C LEU A 169 -0.46 -12.70 -7.84
N HIS A 170 -0.67 -11.59 -8.55
CA HIS A 170 0.21 -11.18 -9.65
C HIS A 170 1.63 -10.92 -9.14
N TYR A 171 1.78 -10.19 -8.02
CA TYR A 171 3.08 -9.94 -7.39
C TYR A 171 3.72 -11.23 -6.87
N GLU A 172 2.98 -12.07 -6.15
CA GLU A 172 3.51 -13.32 -5.60
C GLU A 172 4.01 -14.29 -6.70
N LEU A 173 3.28 -14.35 -7.82
CA LEU A 173 3.68 -15.16 -8.98
C LEU A 173 4.88 -14.56 -9.71
N ALA A 174 4.94 -13.24 -9.86
CA ALA A 174 6.08 -12.57 -10.49
C ALA A 174 7.37 -12.83 -9.70
N GLU A 175 7.32 -12.77 -8.37
CA GLU A 175 8.46 -13.07 -7.51
C GLU A 175 8.94 -14.53 -7.67
N LYS A 176 8.01 -15.50 -7.61
CA LYS A 176 8.33 -16.93 -7.80
C LYS A 176 8.99 -17.19 -9.16
N VAL A 177 8.45 -16.59 -10.22
CA VAL A 177 9.02 -16.71 -11.58
C VAL A 177 10.42 -16.10 -11.65
N CYS A 178 10.66 -14.95 -11.01
CA CYS A 178 12.02 -14.38 -10.93
C CYS A 178 12.98 -15.29 -10.19
N GLN A 179 12.60 -15.83 -9.03
CA GLN A 179 13.45 -16.73 -8.23
C GLN A 179 13.79 -18.03 -8.97
N GLU A 180 12.83 -18.61 -9.69
CA GLU A 180 13.03 -19.81 -10.50
C GLU A 180 13.97 -19.54 -11.68
N ASN A 181 13.76 -18.43 -12.39
CA ASN A 181 14.59 -18.05 -13.54
C ASN A 181 16.02 -17.64 -13.15
N GLU A 182 16.20 -16.93 -12.04
CA GLU A 182 17.54 -16.65 -11.51
C GLU A 182 18.25 -17.97 -11.18
N SER A 183 17.58 -18.91 -10.52
CA SER A 183 18.13 -20.24 -10.22
C SER A 183 18.54 -21.01 -11.47
N GLU A 184 17.77 -20.93 -12.56
CA GLU A 184 18.07 -21.59 -13.83
C GLU A 184 19.23 -20.91 -14.58
N ILE A 185 19.28 -19.58 -14.62
CA ILE A 185 20.38 -18.81 -15.23
C ILE A 185 21.70 -19.10 -14.47
N PHE A 186 21.67 -19.10 -13.14
CA PHE A 186 22.85 -19.47 -12.32
C PHE A 186 23.29 -20.93 -12.53
N ARG A 187 22.36 -21.85 -12.82
CA ARG A 187 22.70 -23.26 -13.12
C ARG A 187 23.24 -23.46 -14.53
N GLN A 188 22.78 -22.69 -15.52
CA GLN A 188 23.21 -22.83 -16.92
C GLN A 188 24.55 -22.14 -17.20
N GLU A 189 24.87 -21.04 -16.52
CA GLU A 189 26.08 -20.26 -16.83
C GLU A 189 27.25 -20.44 -15.86
N GLY A 190 27.10 -21.22 -14.78
CA GLY A 190 28.23 -21.61 -13.92
C GLY A 190 28.96 -20.44 -13.22
N PHE A 191 28.28 -19.31 -12.99
CA PHE A 191 28.89 -18.13 -12.36
C PHE A 191 28.86 -18.18 -10.83
N SER A 192 30.01 -17.87 -10.23
CA SER A 192 30.22 -17.69 -8.79
C SER A 192 29.71 -16.31 -8.32
N ARG A 193 28.98 -16.29 -7.19
CA ARG A 193 28.34 -15.13 -6.53
C ARG A 193 29.29 -13.94 -6.31
N SER A 194 29.46 -13.07 -7.31
CA SER A 194 30.25 -11.86 -7.17
C SER A 194 29.74 -10.68 -8.01
N TRP A 195 28.42 -10.55 -8.19
CA TRP A 195 27.85 -9.37 -8.85
C TRP A 195 26.54 -8.95 -8.16
N CYS A 196 26.67 -8.39 -6.96
CA CYS A 196 25.71 -7.43 -6.44
C CYS A 196 26.52 -6.24 -5.93
N ALA A 197 26.49 -5.16 -6.71
CA ALA A 197 26.87 -3.80 -6.33
C ALA A 197 25.82 -2.86 -6.92
#